data_AF-A0A1F7NMM7-F1
#
_entry.id   AF-A0A1F7NMM7-F1
#
_cell.length_a   1.000
_cell.length_b   1.000
_cell.length_c   1.000
_cell.angle_alpha   90.00
_cell.angle_beta   90.00
_cell.angle_gamma   90.00
#
_symmetry.space_group_name_H-M   'P 1'
#
loop_
_entity.id
_entity.type
_entity.pdbx_description
1 polymer ?
#
loop_
_entity_poly.entity_id
_entity_poly.type
_entity_poly.pdbx_seq_one_letter_code
_entity_poly.pdbx_strand_id
1 'polypeptide(L)'
;MAVILGYGVWPYSAWVNETHDFRRVASTLAEHARGTDAAMFVNRRFFQVDFYAGREIRQIKTVRELNEYLTRPERPVVLVNGPYWQEQREKTPPEVRILDEIRVGRESLLIVRMSKG
;
A
#
# COMPACT_ATOMS: atom_id res chain seq x y z
N MET A 1 -10.65 -38.87 9.88
CA MET A 1 -11.63 -37.89 9.36
C MET A 1 -10.94 -36.54 9.27
N ALA A 2 -10.60 -36.08 8.07
CA ALA A 2 -9.85 -34.85 7.83
C ALA A 2 -10.54 -34.02 6.74
N VAL A 3 -11.72 -33.46 7.04
CA VAL A 3 -12.45 -32.58 6.11
C VAL A 3 -13.21 -31.50 6.89
N ILE A 4 -12.55 -30.78 7.81
CA ILE A 4 -13.15 -29.60 8.48
C ILE A 4 -12.09 -28.50 8.68
N LEU A 5 -11.21 -28.29 7.70
CA LEU A 5 -10.30 -27.14 7.70
C LEU A 5 -10.35 -26.32 6.41
N GLY A 6 -10.90 -26.85 5.31
CA GLY A 6 -11.02 -26.12 4.04
C GLY A 6 -12.21 -25.14 3.98
N TYR A 7 -13.33 -25.46 4.65
CA TYR A 7 -14.57 -24.70 4.51
C TYR A 7 -14.66 -23.44 5.39
N GLY A 8 -13.84 -23.32 6.44
CA GLY A 8 -13.82 -22.14 7.31
C GLY A 8 -12.95 -21.00 6.77
N VAL A 9 -11.98 -21.30 5.91
CA VAL A 9 -11.02 -20.31 5.40
C VAL A 9 -11.67 -19.38 4.38
N TRP A 10 -12.57 -19.88 3.53
CA TRP A 10 -13.20 -19.08 2.48
C TRP A 10 -14.21 -18.03 2.98
N PRO A 11 -15.15 -18.33 3.89
CA PRO A 11 -16.01 -17.31 4.48
C PRO A 11 -15.26 -16.38 5.43
N TYR A 12 -14.23 -16.86 6.13
CA TYR A 12 -13.38 -16.01 6.97
C TYR A 12 -12.54 -15.04 6.13
N SER A 13 -11.95 -15.49 5.02
CA SER A 13 -11.20 -14.63 4.10
C SER A 13 -12.10 -13.68 3.32
N ALA A 14 -13.32 -14.11 2.94
CA ALA A 14 -14.33 -13.24 2.36
C ALA A 14 -14.77 -12.15 3.34
N TRP A 15 -15.09 -12.51 4.59
CA TRP A 15 -15.48 -11.55 5.63
C TRP A 15 -14.32 -10.62 6.03
N VAL A 16 -13.10 -11.13 6.14
CA VAL A 16 -11.91 -10.28 6.37
C VAL A 16 -11.67 -9.36 5.19
N ASN A 17 -11.81 -9.81 3.94
CA ASN A 17 -11.71 -8.96 2.73
C ASN A 17 -12.87 -7.95 2.60
N GLU A 18 -14.04 -8.26 3.16
CA GLU A 18 -15.22 -7.37 3.20
C GLU A 18 -15.11 -6.36 4.35
N THR A 19 -14.39 -6.70 5.43
CA THR A 19 -14.12 -5.83 6.58
C THR A 19 -12.84 -4.99 6.39
N HIS A 20 -11.92 -5.43 5.53
CA HIS A 20 -10.63 -4.79 5.24
C HIS A 20 -10.56 -4.53 3.75
N ASP A 21 -10.83 -3.29 3.35
CA ASP A 21 -11.06 -2.88 1.96
C ASP A 21 -9.75 -2.81 1.13
N PHE A 22 -8.97 -3.89 1.12
CA PHE A 22 -7.74 -4.03 0.35
C PHE A 22 -8.00 -3.94 -1.16
N ARG A 23 -9.21 -4.28 -1.60
CA ARG A 23 -9.65 -4.07 -2.98
C ARG A 23 -9.66 -2.58 -3.32
N ARG A 24 -10.24 -1.74 -2.44
CA ARG A 24 -10.19 -0.29 -2.58
C ARG A 24 -8.77 0.25 -2.52
N VAL A 25 -7.92 -0.27 -1.64
CA VAL A 25 -6.50 0.10 -1.60
C VAL A 25 -5.82 -0.12 -2.95
N ALA A 26 -6.00 -1.30 -3.53
CA ALA A 26 -5.42 -1.63 -4.83
C ALA A 26 -5.99 -0.76 -5.96
N SER A 27 -7.30 -0.52 -5.99
CA SER A 27 -7.92 0.34 -7.02
C SER A 27 -7.46 1.79 -6.90
N THR A 28 -7.46 2.37 -5.70
CA THR A 28 -7.02 3.76 -5.49
C THR A 28 -5.53 3.92 -5.78
N LEU A 29 -4.70 2.93 -5.42
CA LEU A 29 -3.29 2.92 -5.78
C LEU A 29 -3.10 2.93 -7.31
N ALA A 30 -3.85 2.10 -8.03
CA ALA A 30 -3.81 2.06 -9.50
C ALA A 30 -4.31 3.37 -10.14
N GLU A 31 -5.40 3.94 -9.62
CA GLU A 31 -5.95 5.23 -10.07
C GLU A 31 -4.93 6.36 -9.90
N HIS A 32 -4.21 6.40 -8.78
CA HIS A 32 -3.18 7.41 -8.53
C HIS A 32 -1.89 7.17 -9.30
N ALA A 33 -1.53 5.91 -9.54
CA ALA A 33 -0.44 5.55 -10.44
C ALA A 33 -0.74 5.97 -11.88
N ARG A 34 -2.01 6.00 -12.32
CA ARG A 34 -2.38 6.33 -13.72
C ARG A 34 -1.58 5.51 -14.74
N GLY A 35 -1.33 4.23 -14.43
CA GLY A 35 -0.53 3.33 -15.26
C GLY A 35 0.99 3.47 -15.09
N THR A 36 1.48 4.34 -14.20
CA THR A 36 2.90 4.39 -13.82
C THR A 36 3.26 3.33 -12.78
N ASP A 37 4.53 3.29 -12.41
CA ASP A 37 5.04 2.35 -11.42
C ASP A 37 4.55 2.68 -10.00
N ALA A 38 4.32 1.64 -9.21
CA ALA A 38 3.83 1.74 -7.84
C ALA A 38 4.66 0.83 -6.93
N ALA A 39 4.90 1.28 -5.70
CA ALA A 39 5.61 0.51 -4.69
C ALA A 39 4.90 0.54 -3.34
N MET A 40 5.30 -0.35 -2.43
CA MET A 40 4.86 -0.36 -1.03
C MET A 40 6.04 -0.13 -0.10
N PHE A 41 5.91 0.83 0.82
CA PHE A 41 6.83 1.07 1.93
C PHE A 41 6.09 0.81 3.24
N VAL A 42 6.03 -0.47 3.62
CA VAL A 42 5.21 -0.97 4.73
C VAL A 42 6.04 -1.88 5.63
N ASN A 43 5.79 -1.81 6.93
CA ASN A 43 6.43 -2.66 7.94
C ASN A 43 6.10 -4.15 7.77
N ARG A 44 4.92 -4.46 7.24
CA ARG A 44 4.44 -5.80 6.91
C ARG A 44 3.94 -5.83 5.48
N ARG A 45 4.28 -6.87 4.73
CA ARG A 45 3.80 -7.05 3.36
C ARG A 45 2.30 -7.37 3.34
N PHE A 46 1.56 -6.66 2.48
CA PHE A 46 0.13 -6.87 2.27
C PHE A 46 -0.14 -7.66 0.98
N PHE A 47 -0.11 -8.99 1.09
CA PHE A 47 -0.33 -9.88 -0.06
C PHE A 47 -1.72 -9.72 -0.71
N GLN A 48 -2.71 -9.24 0.04
CA GLN A 48 -4.04 -8.92 -0.49
C GLN A 48 -3.98 -7.79 -1.52
N VAL A 49 -3.10 -6.80 -1.33
CA VAL A 49 -2.92 -5.70 -2.29
C VAL A 49 -2.29 -6.23 -3.57
N ASP A 50 -1.28 -7.10 -3.47
CA ASP A 50 -0.69 -7.80 -4.64
C ASP A 50 -1.75 -8.61 -5.40
N PHE A 51 -2.60 -9.35 -4.66
CA PHE A 51 -3.69 -10.14 -5.22
C PHE A 51 -4.71 -9.29 -5.97
N TYR A 52 -5.20 -8.20 -5.37
CA TYR A 52 -6.19 -7.32 -6.00
C TYR A 52 -5.60 -6.43 -7.10
N ALA A 53 -4.31 -6.12 -7.05
CA ALA A 53 -3.60 -5.43 -8.13
C ALA A 53 -3.34 -6.34 -9.34
N GLY A 54 -3.49 -7.68 -9.18
CA GLY A 54 -3.20 -8.66 -10.22
C GLY A 54 -1.71 -8.75 -10.58
N ARG A 55 -0.82 -8.17 -9.77
CA ARG A 55 0.63 -8.16 -9.96
C ARG A 55 1.34 -8.00 -8.62
N GLU A 56 2.58 -8.46 -8.56
CA GLU A 56 3.46 -8.14 -7.43
C GLU A 56 3.83 -6.65 -7.45
N ILE A 57 3.51 -5.95 -6.36
CA ILE A 57 3.93 -4.57 -6.17
C ILE A 57 5.27 -4.58 -5.43
N ARG A 58 6.23 -3.80 -5.96
CA ARG A 58 7.58 -3.72 -5.39
C ARG A 58 7.53 -3.27 -3.93
N GLN A 59 8.15 -4.04 -3.04
CA GLN A 59 8.35 -3.62 -1.66
C GLN A 59 9.66 -2.84 -1.53
N ILE A 60 9.56 -1.63 -0.99
CA ILE A 60 10.68 -0.77 -0.56
C ILE A 60 10.94 -1.07 0.91
N LYS A 61 12.21 -1.26 1.29
CA LYS A 61 12.58 -1.67 2.66
C LYS A 61 13.25 -0.57 3.47
N THR A 62 13.75 0.47 2.81
CA THR A 62 14.50 1.54 3.48
C THR A 62 13.98 2.92 3.09
N VAL A 63 14.14 3.89 3.99
CA VAL A 63 13.82 5.30 3.71
C VAL A 63 14.67 5.86 2.57
N ARG A 64 15.92 5.40 2.44
CA ARG A 64 16.78 5.79 1.31
C ARG A 64 16.17 5.37 -0.02
N GLU A 65 15.78 4.10 -0.14
CA GLU A 65 15.10 3.59 -1.34
C GLU A 65 13.76 4.29 -1.58
N LEU A 66 13.02 4.63 -0.52
CA LEU A 66 11.78 5.41 -0.63
C LEU A 66 12.03 6.76 -1.28
N ASN A 67 13.03 7.49 -0.79
CA ASN A 67 13.38 8.81 -1.29
C ASN A 67 13.86 8.73 -2.75
N GLU A 68 14.74 7.79 -3.06
CA GLU A 68 15.19 7.51 -4.43
C GLU A 68 14.03 7.17 -5.36
N TYR A 69 13.04 6.42 -4.88
CA TYR A 69 11.87 6.04 -5.68
C TYR A 69 10.93 7.23 -5.91
N LEU A 70 10.61 8.01 -4.87
CA LEU A 70 9.70 9.16 -4.96
C LEU A 70 10.25 10.31 -5.79
N THR A 71 11.57 10.48 -5.83
CA THR A 71 12.26 11.56 -6.57
C THR A 71 12.40 11.29 -8.07
N ARG A 72 11.97 10.12 -8.54
CA ARG A 72 11.99 9.76 -9.95
C ARG A 72 11.14 10.69 -10.81
N PRO A 73 11.58 11.01 -12.05
CA PRO A 73 10.86 11.95 -12.92
C PRO A 73 9.46 11.45 -13.31
N GLU A 74 9.24 10.13 -13.31
CA GLU A 74 7.93 9.50 -13.58
C GLU A 74 6.93 9.71 -12.44
N ARG A 75 7.38 10.22 -11.29
CA ARG A 75 6.57 10.53 -10.09
C ARG A 75 5.73 9.35 -9.64
N PRO A 76 6.38 8.22 -9.31
CA PRO A 76 5.67 7.03 -8.93
C PRO A 76 4.92 7.24 -7.61
N VAL A 77 3.92 6.39 -7.38
CA VAL A 77 3.12 6.40 -6.15
C VAL A 77 3.62 5.33 -5.20
N VAL A 78 3.55 5.63 -3.90
CA VAL A 78 3.96 4.66 -2.87
C VAL A 78 2.83 4.49 -1.86
N LEU A 79 2.49 3.24 -1.57
CA LEU A 79 1.62 2.89 -0.45
C LEU A 79 2.46 2.78 0.82
N VAL A 80 2.07 3.49 1.88
CA VAL A 80 2.81 3.56 3.15
C VAL A 80 1.90 3.26 4.32
N ASN A 81 2.40 2.60 5.36
CA ASN A 81 1.67 2.43 6.62
C ASN A 81 1.67 3.77 7.39
N GLY A 82 0.51 4.26 7.85
CA GLY A 82 0.33 5.58 8.46
C GLY A 82 1.23 5.84 9.68
N PRO A 83 1.17 5.01 10.73
CA PRO A 83 2.14 5.05 11.85
C PRO A 83 3.60 5.10 11.38
N TYR A 84 3.96 4.26 10.41
CA TYR A 84 5.32 4.19 9.90
C TYR A 84 5.72 5.44 9.10
N TRP A 85 4.77 6.04 8.37
CA TRP A 85 4.96 7.31 7.68
C TRP A 85 5.27 8.44 8.66
N GLN A 86 4.54 8.52 9.77
CA GLN A 86 4.77 9.55 10.79
C GLN A 86 6.20 9.46 11.36
N GLU A 87 6.68 8.25 11.63
CA GLU A 87 8.05 8.03 12.13
C GLU A 87 9.14 8.41 11.12
N GLN A 88 8.87 8.30 9.82
CA GLN A 88 9.86 8.57 8.77
C GLN A 88 9.64 9.91 8.05
N ARG A 89 8.61 10.69 8.43
CA ARG A 89 8.23 11.92 7.71
C ARG A 89 9.36 12.94 7.65
N GLU A 90 10.10 13.10 8.75
CA GLU A 90 11.23 14.03 8.86
C GLU A 90 12.42 13.62 7.98
N LYS A 91 12.51 12.34 7.61
CA LYS A 91 13.58 11.78 6.77
C LYS A 91 13.19 11.70 5.29
N THR A 92 11.97 12.14 4.96
CA THR A 92 11.41 12.09 3.60
C THR A 92 11.31 13.52 3.05
N PRO A 93 11.50 13.76 1.73
CA PRO A 93 11.44 15.11 1.17
C PRO A 93 10.15 15.86 1.55
N PRO A 94 10.24 17.17 1.90
CA PRO A 94 9.08 17.93 2.34
C PRO A 94 8.00 18.05 1.27
N GLU A 95 8.36 17.95 -0.01
CA GLU A 95 7.46 18.03 -1.16
C GLU A 95 6.62 16.76 -1.36
N VAL A 96 6.88 15.68 -0.61
CA VAL A 96 6.03 14.49 -0.64
C VAL A 96 4.69 14.81 0.01
N ARG A 97 3.61 14.51 -0.73
CA ARG A 97 2.23 14.74 -0.30
C ARG A 97 1.48 13.42 -0.19
N ILE A 98 0.59 13.37 0.79
CA ILE A 98 -0.42 12.32 0.89
C ILE A 98 -1.50 12.66 -0.14
N LEU A 99 -1.79 11.70 -1.01
CA LEU A 99 -2.85 11.79 -2.02
C LEU A 99 -4.17 11.25 -1.48
N ASP A 100 -4.10 10.15 -0.74
CA ASP A 100 -5.25 9.49 -0.13
C ASP A 100 -4.85 8.75 1.15
N GLU A 101 -5.83 8.52 2.01
CA GLU A 101 -5.73 7.74 3.23
C GLU A 101 -6.89 6.73 3.29
N ILE A 102 -6.54 5.45 3.37
CA ILE A 102 -7.50 4.34 3.38
C ILE A 102 -7.31 3.56 4.68
N ARG A 103 -8.40 3.40 5.43
CA ARG A 103 -8.40 2.57 6.63
C ARG A 103 -8.67 1.11 6.29
N VAL A 104 -7.82 0.25 6.83
CA VAL A 104 -7.91 -1.19 6.67
C VAL A 104 -7.85 -1.82 8.05
N GLY A 105 -9.02 -2.13 8.61
CA GLY A 105 -9.16 -2.52 10.01
C GLY A 105 -8.72 -1.39 10.94
N ARG A 106 -7.65 -1.63 11.72
CA ARG A 106 -7.05 -0.64 12.62
C ARG A 106 -5.86 0.11 12.02
N GLU A 107 -5.42 -0.29 10.82
CA GLU A 107 -4.29 0.33 10.16
C GLU A 107 -4.76 1.41 9.18
N SER A 108 -4.02 2.50 9.13
CA SER A 108 -4.17 3.51 8.09
C SER A 108 -3.11 3.26 7.03
N LEU A 109 -3.53 3.21 5.76
CA LEU A 109 -2.64 3.11 4.61
C LEU A 109 -2.72 4.42 3.83
N LEU A 110 -1.57 5.05 3.63
CA LEU A 110 -1.42 6.31 2.95
C LEU A 110 -0.89 6.06 1.55
N ILE A 111 -1.45 6.73 0.55
CA ILE A 111 -0.86 6.78 -0.78
C ILE A 111 -0.13 8.11 -0.89
N VAL A 112 1.17 8.07 -1.15
CA VAL A 112 2.03 9.26 -1.21
C VAL A 112 2.70 9.41 -2.57
N ARG A 113 3.02 10.66 -2.91
CA ARG A 113 3.73 11.01 -4.15
C ARG A 113 4.47 12.34 -3.98
N MET A 114 5.55 12.51 -4.72
CA MET A 114 6.25 13.79 -4.84
C MET A 114 5.36 14.84 -5.54
N SER A 115 5.15 15.99 -4.89
CA SER A 115 4.44 17.11 -5.51
C SER A 115 5.25 17.73 -6.66
N LYS A 116 4.57 18.45 -7.57
CA LYS A 116 5.26 19.49 -8.35
C LYS A 116 5.75 20.53 -7.33
N GLY A 117 7.07 20.71 -7.25
CA GLY A 117 7.65 21.97 -6.79
C GLY A 117 7.35 23.07 -7.79
#